data_AF-A0AAW2WXM3-F1
#
_entry.id   AF-A0AAW2WXM3-F1
#
_cell.length_a   1.000
_cell.length_b   1.000
_cell.length_c   1.000
_cell.angle_alpha   90.00
_cell.angle_beta   90.00
_cell.angle_gamma   90.00
#
_symmetry.space_group_name_H-M   'P 1'
#
loop_
_entity.id
_entity.type
_entity.pdbx_description
1 polymer ?
#
loop_
_entity_poly.entity_id
_entity_poly.type
_entity_poly.pdbx_seq_one_letter_code
_entity_poly.pdbx_strand_id
1 'polypeptide(L)'
;MPAPPRLRRGLPLMAILLVVALFSVVALVTNSNKPNPMVSTPPESQQPENMIPPRRGEAEGVSLKSFRPLLGAPNYSWTKKLLAWQKTGFHFQPKKNWMNGQF
;
A
#
# COMPACT_ATOMS: atom_id res chain seq x y z
N MET A 1 55.86 17.96 -38.78
CA MET A 1 55.16 18.55 -37.62
C MET A 1 53.91 17.73 -37.33
N PRO A 2 53.72 17.16 -36.13
CA PRO A 2 52.48 16.45 -35.78
C PRO A 2 51.36 17.46 -35.47
N ALA A 3 50.14 17.17 -35.95
CA ALA A 3 48.96 18.01 -35.72
C ALA A 3 48.50 17.95 -34.25
N PRO A 4 47.95 19.04 -33.68
CA PRO A 4 47.54 19.06 -32.29
C PRO A 4 46.34 18.13 -32.04
N PRO A 5 46.25 17.50 -30.85
CA PRO A 5 45.15 16.62 -30.50
C PRO A 5 43.83 17.40 -30.52
N ARG A 6 42.87 16.91 -31.31
CA ARG A 6 41.52 17.46 -31.36
C ARG A 6 40.81 17.12 -30.05
N LEU A 7 40.81 18.06 -29.10
CA LEU A 7 40.07 17.94 -27.84
C LEU A 7 38.59 17.71 -28.18
N ARG A 8 38.07 16.52 -27.84
CA ARG A 8 36.68 16.12 -28.12
C ARG A 8 35.74 16.94 -27.24
N ARG A 9 35.29 18.10 -27.75
CA ARG A 9 34.41 19.07 -27.08
C ARG A 9 33.08 18.49 -26.54
N GLY A 10 32.69 17.28 -26.96
CA GLY A 10 31.47 16.61 -26.49
C GLY A 10 31.61 15.83 -25.17
N LEU A 11 32.83 15.45 -24.76
CA LEU A 11 33.05 14.72 -23.51
C LEU A 11 32.63 15.49 -22.24
N PRO A 12 32.94 16.80 -22.09
CA PRO A 12 32.50 17.55 -20.91
C PRO A 12 30.99 17.74 -20.88
N LEU A 13 30.32 17.88 -22.03
CA LEU A 13 28.88 18.08 -22.10
C LEU A 13 28.11 16.83 -21.66
N MET A 14 28.57 15.64 -22.07
CA MET A 14 28.01 14.38 -21.60
C MET A 14 28.26 14.13 -20.11
N ALA A 15 29.44 14.51 -19.60
CA ALA A 15 29.74 14.41 -18.17
C ALA A 15 28.83 15.33 -17.35
N ILE A 16 28.59 16.57 -17.81
CA ILE A 16 27.68 17.52 -17.16
C ILE A 16 26.25 16.98 -17.15
N LEU A 17 25.76 16.47 -18.28
CA LEU A 17 24.40 15.90 -18.37
C LEU A 17 24.24 14.69 -17.44
N LEU A 18 25.25 13.83 -17.33
CA LEU A 18 25.23 12.67 -16.44
C LEU A 18 25.19 13.10 -14.97
N VAL A 19 25.98 14.11 -14.59
CA VAL A 19 25.95 14.67 -13.24
C VAL A 19 24.57 15.26 -12.91
N VAL A 20 23.99 16.04 -13.82
CA VAL A 20 22.64 16.60 -13.64
C VAL A 20 21.57 15.50 -13.52
N ALA A 21 21.68 14.44 -14.32
CA ALA A 21 20.77 13.30 -14.25
C ALA A 21 20.89 12.54 -12.92
N LEU A 22 22.11 12.35 -12.39
CA LEU A 22 22.31 11.72 -11.08
C LEU A 22 21.72 12.57 -9.95
N PHE A 23 21.93 13.89 -9.97
CA PHE A 23 21.33 14.80 -8.99
C PHE A 23 19.80 14.81 -9.05
N SER A 24 19.20 14.75 -10.24
CA SER A 24 17.74 14.73 -10.38
C SER A 24 17.12 13.45 -9.81
N VAL A 25 17.79 12.30 -9.98
CA VAL A 25 17.35 11.02 -9.40
C VAL A 25 17.43 11.05 -7.87
N VAL A 26 18.51 11.58 -7.29
CA VAL A 26 18.65 11.72 -5.84
C VAL A 26 17.58 12.66 -5.26
N ALA A 27 17.31 13.79 -5.93
CA ALA A 27 16.26 14.72 -5.53
C ALA A 27 14.86 14.08 -5.60
N LEU A 28 14.59 13.24 -6.60
CA LEU A 28 13.32 12.52 -6.72
C LEU A 28 13.14 11.49 -5.61
N VAL A 29 14.17 10.71 -5.28
CA VAL A 29 14.13 9.70 -4.21
C VAL A 29 13.93 10.37 -2.85
N THR A 30 14.63 11.46 -2.58
CA THR A 30 14.52 12.20 -1.31
C THR A 30 13.17 12.92 -1.17
N ASN A 31 12.60 13.47 -2.24
CA ASN A 31 11.25 14.06 -2.22
C ASN A 31 10.13 13.00 -2.15
N SER A 32 10.36 11.80 -2.67
CA SER A 32 9.39 10.69 -2.58
C SER A 32 9.27 10.12 -1.17
N ASN A 33 10.27 10.40 -0.31
CA ASN A 33 10.34 9.87 1.05
C ASN A 33 9.67 10.78 2.08
N LYS A 34 8.66 11.58 1.69
CA LYS A 34 7.83 12.29 2.67
C LYS A 34 7.22 11.24 3.60
N PRO A 35 7.57 11.22 4.90
CA PRO A 35 6.88 10.35 5.83
C PRO A 35 5.41 10.79 5.81
N ASN A 36 4.51 9.87 5.47
CA ASN A 36 3.09 10.09 5.66
C ASN A 36 2.91 10.48 7.13
N PRO A 37 2.30 11.65 7.45
CA PRO A 37 2.07 12.05 8.85
C PRO A 37 0.92 11.26 9.49
N MET A 38 0.84 9.95 9.20
CA MET A 38 -0.14 9.04 9.79
C MET A 38 0.55 7.79 10.32
N VAL A 39 1.63 8.01 11.06
CA VAL A 39 2.02 7.13 12.17
C VAL A 39 2.21 8.03 13.40
N SER A 40 1.18 8.80 13.73
CA SER A 40 0.92 9.05 15.14
C SER A 40 0.56 7.69 15.72
N THR A 41 1.45 7.13 16.54
CA THR A 41 1.11 6.11 17.53
C THR A 41 -0.31 6.39 18.02
N PRO A 42 -1.28 5.48 17.82
CA PRO A 42 -2.60 5.67 18.40
C PRO A 42 -2.39 5.93 19.89
N PRO A 43 -2.96 6.99 20.48
CA PRO A 43 -2.97 7.10 21.92
C PRO A 43 -3.52 5.78 22.46
N GLU A 44 -2.79 5.23 23.42
CA GLU A 44 -3.18 4.04 24.16
C GLU A 44 -4.69 4.09 24.43
N SER A 45 -5.36 3.08 23.91
CA SER A 45 -6.81 2.93 23.83
C SER A 45 -7.47 3.21 25.19
N GLN A 46 -7.94 4.44 25.38
CA GLN A 46 -9.07 4.72 26.26
C GLN A 46 -10.35 4.64 25.45
N GLN A 47 -10.62 3.45 24.91
CA GLN A 47 -11.92 3.16 24.30
C GLN A 47 -12.89 2.84 25.46
N PRO A 48 -14.04 3.52 25.57
CA PRO A 48 -15.00 3.25 26.63
C PRO A 48 -15.45 1.79 26.54
N GLU A 49 -15.45 1.08 27.68
CA GLU A 49 -15.75 -0.36 27.82
C GLU A 49 -17.11 -0.80 27.22
N ASN A 50 -17.95 0.14 26.77
CA ASN A 50 -19.35 -0.10 26.40
C ASN A 50 -19.70 -0.01 24.90
N MET A 51 -18.74 0.07 23.98
CA MET A 51 -19.03 -0.10 22.54
C MET A 51 -18.58 -1.47 22.03
N ILE A 52 -19.19 -2.53 22.55
CA ILE A 52 -19.14 -3.83 21.90
C ILE A 52 -20.26 -3.81 20.83
N PRO A 53 -19.94 -3.73 19.52
CA PRO A 53 -20.97 -3.83 18.49
C PRO A 53 -21.65 -5.21 18.58
N PRO A 54 -22.90 -5.35 18.10
CA PRO A 54 -23.66 -6.60 18.19
C PRO A 54 -22.83 -7.78 17.65
N ARG A 55 -22.55 -8.73 18.53
CA ARG A 55 -21.66 -9.85 18.25
C ARG A 55 -22.39 -10.88 17.39
N ARG A 56 -21.86 -11.15 16.19
CA ARG A 56 -22.24 -12.33 15.42
C ARG A 56 -21.53 -13.52 16.07
N GLY A 57 -22.27 -14.31 16.85
CA GLY A 57 -21.75 -15.43 17.66
C GLY A 57 -22.31 -16.78 17.23
N GLU A 58 -22.24 -17.78 18.13
CA GLU A 58 -22.69 -19.15 17.88
C GLU A 58 -24.16 -19.23 17.40
N ALA A 59 -25.03 -18.35 17.92
CA ALA A 59 -26.42 -18.20 17.47
C ALA A 59 -26.57 -17.85 15.98
N GLU A 60 -25.53 -17.30 15.36
CA GLU A 60 -25.47 -16.92 13.94
C GLU A 60 -24.59 -17.90 13.14
N GLY A 61 -24.25 -19.05 13.73
CA GLY A 61 -23.43 -20.10 13.11
C GLY A 61 -21.97 -19.71 12.89
N VAL A 62 -21.46 -18.67 13.57
CA VAL A 62 -20.07 -18.21 13.43
C VAL A 62 -19.34 -18.21 14.77
N SER A 63 -18.07 -18.55 14.76
CA SER A 63 -17.26 -18.50 15.98
C SER A 63 -16.89 -17.06 16.31
N LEU A 64 -17.10 -16.66 17.58
CA LEU A 64 -16.63 -15.40 18.16
C LEU A 64 -15.12 -15.19 18.03
N LYS A 65 -14.36 -16.27 17.82
CA LYS A 65 -12.91 -16.24 17.57
C LYS A 65 -12.54 -15.44 16.32
N SER A 66 -13.46 -15.22 15.39
CA SER A 66 -13.22 -14.47 14.16
C SER A 66 -13.46 -12.96 14.29
N PHE A 67 -13.91 -12.48 15.46
CA PHE A 67 -14.29 -11.09 15.63
C PHE A 67 -13.05 -10.20 15.80
N ARG A 68 -12.79 -9.34 14.80
CA ARG A 68 -11.57 -8.54 14.67
C ARG A 68 -11.17 -7.74 15.92
N PRO A 69 -12.08 -7.02 16.62
CA PRO A 69 -11.73 -6.32 17.85
C PRO A 69 -11.20 -7.23 18.96
N LEU A 70 -11.55 -8.51 18.97
CA LEU A 70 -11.08 -9.47 19.96
C LEU A 70 -9.69 -10.05 19.62
N LEU A 71 -9.24 -9.91 18.38
CA LEU A 71 -8.01 -10.52 17.88
C LEU A 71 -6.79 -9.59 17.98
N GLY A 72 -6.96 -8.32 18.36
CA GLY A 72 -5.88 -7.33 18.37
C GLY A 72 -5.18 -7.16 17.01
N ALA A 73 -5.82 -7.63 15.94
CA ALA A 73 -5.21 -7.69 14.63
C ALA A 73 -5.13 -6.29 14.02
N PRO A 74 -4.00 -5.93 13.38
CA PRO A 74 -3.86 -4.62 12.75
C PRO A 74 -4.88 -4.46 11.60
N ASN A 75 -5.35 -3.23 11.41
CA ASN A 75 -6.16 -2.88 10.27
C ASN A 75 -5.29 -2.93 8.99
N TYR A 76 -5.55 -3.92 8.14
CA TYR A 76 -4.86 -4.04 6.86
C TYR A 76 -5.39 -3.03 5.83
N SER A 77 -4.48 -2.37 5.10
CA SER A 77 -4.77 -1.37 4.07
C SER A 77 -5.24 -2.00 2.74
N TRP A 78 -6.37 -2.71 2.76
CA TRP A 78 -6.96 -3.33 1.57
C TRP A 78 -7.29 -2.28 0.50
N THR A 79 -6.83 -2.51 -0.73
CA THR A 79 -7.17 -1.67 -1.89
C THR A 79 -8.19 -2.35 -2.79
N LYS A 80 -8.90 -1.58 -3.62
CA LYS A 80 -9.84 -2.13 -4.62
C LYS A 80 -9.18 -3.16 -5.55
N LYS A 81 -7.90 -2.96 -5.89
CA LYS A 81 -7.13 -3.89 -6.73
C LYS A 81 -6.90 -5.24 -6.04
N LEU A 82 -6.54 -5.22 -4.76
CA LEU A 82 -6.33 -6.44 -3.96
C LEU A 82 -7.64 -7.20 -3.74
N LEU A 83 -8.75 -6.48 -3.51
CA LEU A 83 -10.07 -7.11 -3.38
C LEU A 83 -10.57 -7.67 -4.71
N ALA A 84 -10.31 -6.99 -5.84
CA ALA A 84 -10.67 -7.47 -7.16
C ALA A 84 -9.94 -8.77 -7.54
N TRP A 85 -8.69 -8.94 -7.09
CA TRP A 85 -7.92 -10.18 -7.28
C TRP A 85 -8.54 -11.40 -6.60
N GLN A 86 -9.38 -11.22 -5.58
CA GLN A 86 -10.07 -12.33 -4.91
C GLN A 86 -11.30 -12.84 -5.67
N LYS A 87 -11.74 -12.16 -6.74
CA LYS A 87 -12.88 -12.62 -7.55
C LYS A 87 -12.48 -13.81 -8.42
N THR A 88 -13.34 -14.82 -8.48
CA THR A 88 -13.09 -16.02 -9.31
C THR A 88 -13.58 -15.81 -10.74
N GLY A 89 -12.82 -16.29 -11.74
CA GLY A 89 -13.23 -16.23 -13.15
C GLY A 89 -14.24 -17.29 -13.58
N PHE A 90 -14.28 -18.45 -12.89
CA PHE A 90 -15.05 -19.63 -13.31
C PHE A 90 -16.05 -20.16 -12.28
N HIS A 91 -16.26 -19.45 -11.17
CA HIS A 91 -17.31 -19.79 -10.22
C HIS A 91 -18.41 -18.73 -10.27
N PHE A 92 -19.65 -19.17 -10.02
CA PHE A 92 -20.78 -18.26 -9.89
C PHE A 92 -20.57 -17.35 -8.68
N GLN A 93 -20.63 -16.04 -8.91
CA GLN A 93 -20.55 -15.02 -7.87
C GLN A 93 -21.59 -13.93 -8.16
N PRO A 94 -22.17 -13.30 -7.12
CA PRO A 94 -23.07 -12.17 -7.34
C PRO A 94 -22.28 -10.98 -7.92
N LYS A 95 -22.95 -10.13 -8.71
CA LYS A 95 -22.32 -8.91 -9.25
C LYS A 95 -21.88 -7.93 -8.14
N LYS A 96 -22.60 -7.93 -7.02
CA LYS A 96 -22.38 -7.10 -5.83
C LYS A 96 -23.05 -7.77 -4.62
N ASN A 97 -22.68 -7.35 -3.41
CA ASN A 97 -23.26 -7.81 -2.15
C ASN A 97 -23.01 -9.30 -1.84
N TRP A 98 -23.71 -9.80 -0.83
CA TRP A 98 -23.58 -11.14 -0.26
C TRP A 98 -24.53 -12.13 -0.96
N MET A 99 -24.07 -13.37 -1.18
CA MET A 99 -24.86 -14.47 -1.75
C MET A 99 -24.86 -15.66 -0.78
N ASN A 100 -26.05 -16.14 -0.41
CA ASN A 100 -26.28 -17.33 0.39
C ASN A 100 -27.07 -18.34 -0.42
N GLY A 101 -26.68 -19.62 -0.35
CA GLY A 101 -27.45 -20.75 -0.87
C GLY A 101 -27.47 -20.87 -2.39
N GLN A 102 -27.45 -22.11 -2.85
CA GLN A 102 -27.98 -22.51 -4.14
C GLN A 102 -29.41 -22.97 -3.83
N PHE A 103 -30.40 -22.18 -4.23
CA PHE A 103 -31.80 -22.64 -4.19
C PHE A 103 -32.01 -23.65 -5.31
#